data_AF-A0A259DEP4-F1
#
_entry.id   AF-A0A259DEP4-F1
#
_cell.length_a   1.000
_cell.length_b   1.000
_cell.length_c   1.000
_cell.angle_alpha   90.00
_cell.angle_beta   90.00
_cell.angle_gamma   90.00
#
_symmetry.space_group_name_H-M   'P 1'
#
loop_
_entity.id
_entity.type
_entity.pdbx_description
1 polymer ?
#
loop_
_entity_poly.entity_id
_entity_poly.type
_entity_poly.pdbx_seq_one_letter_code
_entity_poly.pdbx_strand_id
1 'polypeptide(L)' 'MIGILIVAHGSLADSLVECATHVLGQQPRGLATLDFIGHADPDERQKALKARLNELAALNDKEGEGILVLTDVYG' A
#
# COMPACT_ATOMS: atom_id res chain seq x y z
N MET A 1 -0.32 -13.88 6.75
CA MET A 1 -0.77 -13.36 5.46
C MET A 1 0.32 -12.45 4.90
N ILE A 2 0.55 -12.40 3.57
CA ILE A 2 1.46 -11.38 3.01
C ILE A 2 0.77 -10.01 2.99
N GLY A 3 1.47 -8.96 3.39
CA GLY A 3 0.97 -7.59 3.28
C GLY A 3 1.04 -7.11 1.82
N ILE A 4 0.10 -6.25 1.42
CA ILE A 4 0.10 -5.58 0.11
C ILE A 4 0.08 -4.08 0.34
N LEU A 5 1.05 -3.38 -0.24
CA LEU A 5 1.10 -1.93 -0.27
C LEU A 5 0.94 -1.44 -1.72
N ILE A 6 -0.12 -0.70 -2.00
CA ILE A 6 -0.30 -0.04 -3.31
C ILE A 6 0.22 1.39 -3.21
N VAL A 7 1.14 1.74 -4.09
CA VAL A 7 1.74 3.08 -4.20
C VAL A 7 1.42 3.62 -5.59
N ALA A 8 0.67 4.70 -5.68
CA ALA A 8 0.30 5.28 -6.97
C ALA A 8 0.13 6.79 -6.89
N HIS A 9 0.13 7.44 -8.05
CA HIS A 9 -0.12 8.87 -8.15
C HIS A 9 -1.60 9.22 -8.04
N GLY A 10 -1.89 10.39 -7.46
CA GLY A 10 -3.26 10.87 -7.31
C GLY A 10 -4.11 9.90 -6.49
N SER A 11 -5.33 9.62 -6.93
CA SER A 11 -6.28 8.73 -6.23
C SER A 11 -6.31 7.29 -6.76
N LEU A 12 -5.33 6.90 -7.58
CA LEU A 12 -5.36 5.61 -8.28
C LEU A 12 -5.30 4.42 -7.30
N ALA A 13 -4.49 4.50 -6.23
CA ALA A 13 -4.38 3.41 -5.27
C ALA A 13 -5.72 3.15 -4.57
N ASP A 14 -6.39 4.22 -4.12
CA ASP A 14 -7.69 4.14 -3.48
C ASP A 14 -8.76 3.57 -4.43
N SER A 15 -8.79 4.01 -5.70
CA SER A 15 -9.71 3.44 -6.70
C SER A 15 -9.49 1.94 -6.92
N LEU A 16 -8.25 1.45 -6.89
CA LEU A 16 -7.97 0.01 -6.98
C LEU A 16 -8.48 -0.76 -5.76
N VAL A 17 -8.36 -0.18 -4.56
CA VAL A 17 -8.92 -0.76 -3.32
C VAL A 17 -10.44 -0.80 -3.36
N GLU A 18 -11.09 0.25 -3.85
CA GLU A 18 -12.54 0.29 -4.03
C GLU A 18 -13.01 -0.81 -4.98
N CYS A 19 -12.35 -0.98 -6.12
CA CYS A 19 -12.64 -2.07 -7.06
C CYS A 19 -12.47 -3.46 -6.42
N ALA A 20 -11.36 -3.68 -5.72
CA ALA A 20 -11.10 -4.96 -5.04
C ALA A 20 -12.16 -5.24 -3.97
N THR A 21 -12.53 -4.22 -3.19
CA THR A 21 -13.57 -4.31 -2.15
C THR A 21 -14.93 -4.61 -2.75
N HIS A 22 -15.27 -3.98 -3.87
CA HIS A 22 -16.52 -4.24 -4.59
C HIS A 22 -16.62 -5.68 -5.07
N VAL A 23 -15.55 -6.22 -5.67
CA VAL A 23 -15.51 -7.60 -6.17
C VAL A 23 -15.51 -8.63 -5.03
N LEU A 24 -14.80 -8.36 -3.95
CA LEU A 24 -14.64 -9.30 -2.83
C LEU A 24 -15.71 -9.16 -1.74
N GLY A 25 -16.55 -8.12 -1.80
CA GLY A 25 -17.60 -7.81 -0.81
C GLY A 25 -17.08 -7.25 0.52
N GLN A 26 -15.77 -7.16 0.71
CA GLN A 26 -15.12 -6.58 1.88
C GLN A 26 -13.70 -6.13 1.52
N GLN A 27 -13.16 -5.18 2.29
CA GLN A 27 -11.79 -4.74 2.09
C GLN A 27 -10.80 -5.85 2.49
N PRO A 28 -9.83 -6.20 1.64
CA PRO A 28 -8.83 -7.21 1.97
C PRO A 28 -8.04 -6.85 3.23
N ARG A 29 -7.83 -7.83 4.11
CA ARG A 29 -6.94 -7.67 5.27
C ARG A 29 -5.49 -7.57 4.78
N GLY A 30 -4.68 -6.79 5.49
CA GLY A 30 -3.27 -6.60 5.13
C GLY A 30 -3.05 -5.81 3.84
N LEU A 31 -4.01 -4.96 3.46
CA LEU A 31 -3.91 -4.06 2.30
C LEU A 31 -3.82 -2.60 2.79
N ALA A 32 -2.83 -1.87 2.31
CA ALA A 32 -2.67 -0.44 2.56
C ALA A 32 -2.39 0.32 1.25
N THR A 33 -2.70 1.61 1.25
CA THR A 33 -2.44 2.53 0.14
C THR A 33 -1.51 3.66 0.57
N LEU A 34 -0.80 4.21 -0.41
CA LEU A 34 0.04 5.38 -0.25
C LEU A 34 0.03 6.21 -1.53
N ASP A 35 -0.73 7.31 -1.52
CA ASP A 35 -0.89 8.20 -2.66
C ASP A 35 0.23 9.21 -2.78
N PHE A 36 0.85 9.31 -3.94
CA PHE A 36 1.83 10.34 -4.28
C PHE A 36 1.16 11.53 -4.97
N ILE A 37 1.36 12.71 -4.40
CA ILE A 37 0.89 13.98 -4.94
C ILE A 37 2.12 14.75 -5.42
N GLY A 38 2.03 15.38 -6.59
CA GLY A 38 3.10 16.21 -7.14
C GLY A 38 3.53 17.28 -6.14
N HIS A 39 4.85 17.51 -6.04
CA HIS A 39 5.52 18.43 -5.09
C HIS A 39 5.71 17.92 -3.65
N ALA A 40 5.38 16.67 -3.34
CA ALA A 40 5.74 16.12 -2.04
C ALA A 40 7.26 15.94 -1.89
N ASP A 41 7.78 16.23 -0.70
CA ASP A 41 9.19 16.04 -0.37
C ASP A 41 9.55 14.54 -0.38
N PRO A 42 10.56 14.09 -1.15
CA PRO A 42 10.97 12.68 -1.22
C PRO A 42 11.25 12.04 0.15
N ASP A 43 11.83 12.79 1.09
CA ASP A 43 12.19 12.27 2.42
C ASP A 43 10.94 12.06 3.28
N GLU A 44 9.99 13.00 3.23
CA GLU A 44 8.69 12.86 3.89
C GLU A 44 7.92 11.65 3.34
N ARG A 45 7.96 11.48 2.01
CA ARG A 45 7.33 10.35 1.34
C ARG A 45 7.98 9.02 1.68
N GLN A 46 9.30 8.97 1.76
CA GLN A 46 10.02 7.79 2.20
C GLN A 46 9.67 7.44 3.66
N LYS A 47 9.50 8.43 4.53
CA LYS A 47 9.08 8.21 5.92
C LYS A 47 7.67 7.64 5.99
N ALA A 48 6.72 8.18 5.21
CA ALA A 48 5.35 7.65 5.11
C ALA A 48 5.33 6.21 4.59
N LEU A 49 6.15 5.91 3.56
CA LEU A 49 6.32 4.56 3.03
C LEU A 49 6.80 3.58 4.11
N LYS A 50 7.86 3.94 4.85
CA LYS A 50 8.40 3.10 5.95
C LYS A 50 7.36 2.86 7.04
N ALA A 51 6.56 3.88 7.38
CA ALA A 51 5.49 3.72 8.37
C ALA A 51 4.45 2.69 7.91
N ARG A 52 3.98 2.78 6.65
CA ARG A 52 3.03 1.80 6.08
C ARG A 52 3.60 0.39 6.01
N LEU A 53 4.87 0.25 5.65
CA LEU A 53 5.54 -1.06 5.65
C LEU A 53 5.59 -1.67 7.05
N ASN A 54 5.90 -0.88 8.08
CA ASN A 54 5.91 -1.37 9.46
C ASN A 54 4.51 -1.75 9.96
N GLU A 55 3.48 -0.97 9.63
CA GLU A 55 2.08 -1.29 9.94
C GLU A 55 1.67 -2.64 9.32
N LEU A 56 2.00 -2.85 8.05
CA LEU A 56 1.70 -4.12 7.37
C LEU A 56 2.52 -5.28 7.93
N ALA A 57 3.81 -5.08 8.23
CA ALA A 57 4.67 -6.11 8.81
C ALA A 57 4.16 -6.57 10.17
N ALA A 58 3.57 -5.68 10.96
CA ALA A 58 2.98 -6.02 12.26
C ALA A 58 1.72 -6.91 12.14
N LEU A 59 1.11 -7.00 10.96
CA LEU A 59 -0.03 -7.88 10.68
C LEU A 59 0.38 -9.27 10.18
N ASN A 60 1.67 -9.52 9.98
CA ASN A 60 2.17 -10.81 9.51
C ASN A 60 2.17 -11.81 10.66
N ASP A 61 1.33 -12.85 10.55
CA ASP A 61 1.20 -13.91 11.55
C ASP A 61 2.35 -14.92 11.51
N LYS A 62 3.16 -14.92 10.43
CA LYS A 62 4.29 -15.84 10.26
C LYS A 62 5.57 -15.10 9.93
N GLU A 63 6.65 -15.52 10.59
CA GLU A 63 7.99 -15.08 10.28
C GLU A 63 8.34 -15.44 8.83
N GLY A 64 8.87 -14.48 8.06
CA GLY A 64 9.18 -14.64 6.64
C GLY A 64 8.04 -14.31 5.68
N GLU A 65 6.84 -13.94 6.16
CA GLU A 65 5.85 -13.30 5.30
C GLU A 65 6.33 -11.89 4.94
N GLY A 66 6.52 -11.65 3.65
CA GLY A 66 6.96 -10.37 3.13
C GLY A 66 5.81 -9.40 2.88
N ILE A 67 6.16 -8.23 2.32
CA ILE A 67 5.20 -7.26 1.82
C ILE A 67 5.42 -7.13 0.31
N LEU A 68 4.33 -7.24 -0.45
CA LEU A 68 4.33 -6.95 -1.89
C LEU A 68 4.01 -5.47 -2.09
N VAL A 69 4.91 -4.74 -2.73
CA VAL A 69 4.68 -3.35 -3.14
C VAL A 69 4.25 -3.33 -4.60
N LEU A 70 3.08 -2.77 -4.87
CA LEU A 70 2.54 -2.57 -6.21
C LEU A 70 2.64 -1.09 -6.56
N THR A 71 3.26 -0.75 -7.68
CA THR A 71 3.38 0.63 -8.16
C THR A 71 2.67 0.81 -9.50
N ASP A 72 2.17 2.02 -9.75
CA ASP A 72 1.53 2.38 -11.01
C ASP A 72 2.51 2.51 -12.19
N VAL A 73 3.72 2.98 -11.90
CA VAL A 73 4.77 3.23 -12.90
C VAL A 73 6.15 2.81 -12.36
N TYR A 74 7.06 2.48 -13.27
CA TYR A 74 8.49 2.34 -13.00
C TYR A 74 9.21 3.63 -13.41
N GLY A 75 9.81 4.33 -12.46
CA GLY A 75 10.48 5.62 -12.68
C GLY A 75 11.19 6.15 -11.44
#